data_AF-M9RW24-F1
#
_entry.id   AF-M9RW24-F1
#
_cell.length_a   1.000
_cell.length_b   1.000
_cell.length_c   1.000
_cell.angle_alpha   90.00
_cell.angle_beta   90.00
_cell.angle_gamma   90.00
#
_symmetry.space_group_name_H-M   'P 1'
#
loop_
_entity.id
_entity.type
_entity.pdbx_description
1 polymer ?
#
loop_
_entity_poly.entity_id
_entity_poly.type
_entity_poly.pdbx_seq_one_letter_code
_entity_poly.pdbx_strand_id
1 'polypeptide(L)'
;MKKQPDLPEVIPIFPLPGALLLPRAQLPMHLFEPRYLTMLDDTLKSDGRLIGMVQPYVAADGSKKLHSIGCAGRVTAMSETEDGRYMITLSGRSRFRMLDEVEGFAPYRRARVNWDGFGADLGGEETDPGLDRAALMNLLERFFEERGLNTDWESMTDAEPELLINSLSMLCPFEPEDRQALLEAPSLVTRRETLVTLIEYALHGGDDPQVMQ
;
A
#
# COMPACT_ATOMS: atom_id res chain seq x y z
N MET A 1 -26.57 -2.67 -17.85
CA MET A 1 -25.57 -3.42 -17.07
C MET A 1 -24.34 -2.52 -16.95
N LYS A 2 -24.00 -2.04 -15.74
CA LYS A 2 -22.76 -1.28 -15.54
C LYS A 2 -21.61 -2.24 -15.88
N LYS A 3 -20.77 -1.91 -16.88
CA LYS A 3 -19.54 -2.67 -17.17
C LYS A 3 -18.84 -2.92 -15.83
N GLN A 4 -18.55 -4.19 -15.51
CA GLN A 4 -17.63 -4.48 -14.41
C GLN A 4 -16.39 -3.60 -14.60
N PRO A 5 -15.85 -3.00 -13.53
CA PRO A 5 -14.56 -2.33 -13.65
C PRO A 5 -13.57 -3.33 -14.25
N ASP A 6 -12.72 -2.81 -15.11
CA ASP A 6 -11.77 -3.53 -15.97
C ASP A 6 -10.69 -4.21 -15.10
N LEU A 7 -11.11 -5.23 -14.37
CA LEU A 7 -10.32 -6.00 -13.41
C LEU A 7 -9.95 -7.33 -14.07
N PRO A 8 -8.75 -7.44 -14.68
CA PRO A 8 -8.34 -8.64 -15.36
C PRO A 8 -8.04 -9.77 -14.36
N GLU A 9 -8.11 -11.00 -14.83
CA GLU A 9 -7.78 -12.20 -14.04
C GLU A 9 -6.28 -12.34 -13.77
N VAL A 10 -5.44 -11.76 -14.63
CA VAL A 10 -3.98 -11.81 -14.53
C VAL A 10 -3.41 -10.39 -14.61
N ILE A 11 -2.59 -10.02 -13.62
CA ILE A 11 -1.92 -8.73 -13.56
C ILE A 11 -0.40 -8.90 -13.40
N PRO A 12 0.40 -7.92 -13.85
CA PRO A 12 1.79 -7.81 -13.44
C PRO A 12 1.87 -7.55 -11.93
N ILE A 13 2.86 -8.15 -11.27
CA ILE A 13 3.12 -8.03 -9.84
C ILE A 13 4.44 -7.32 -9.63
N PHE A 14 4.41 -6.28 -8.80
CA PHE A 14 5.58 -5.55 -8.33
C PHE A 14 5.80 -5.85 -6.84
N PRO A 15 6.78 -6.71 -6.50
CA PRO A 15 7.20 -6.91 -5.11
C PRO A 15 7.98 -5.70 -4.60
N LEU A 16 7.42 -4.93 -3.66
CA LEU A 16 8.10 -3.79 -3.06
C LEU A 16 8.09 -3.89 -1.53
N PRO A 17 9.24 -4.19 -0.88
CA PRO A 17 9.31 -4.16 0.57
C PRO A 17 9.10 -2.73 1.10
N GLY A 18 8.33 -2.61 2.17
CA GLY A 18 8.14 -1.35 2.90
C GLY A 18 7.23 -0.32 2.23
N ALA A 19 6.81 -0.52 0.97
CA ALA A 19 5.82 0.33 0.33
C ALA A 19 4.44 -0.31 0.42
N LEU A 20 3.45 0.48 0.83
CA LEU A 20 2.06 0.09 0.91
C LEU A 20 1.25 0.90 -0.10
N LEU A 21 0.38 0.24 -0.87
CA LEU A 21 -0.64 0.90 -1.69
C LEU A 21 -2.01 0.55 -1.13
N LEU A 22 -2.83 1.55 -0.86
CA LEU A 22 -4.22 1.38 -0.43
C LEU A 22 -5.19 1.82 -1.54
N PRO A 23 -6.42 1.28 -1.59
CA PRO A 23 -7.46 1.78 -2.49
C PRO A 23 -7.60 3.31 -2.38
N ARG A 24 -7.81 3.98 -3.53
CA ARG A 24 -7.98 5.44 -3.67
C ARG A 24 -6.75 6.29 -3.30
N ALA A 25 -5.75 5.75 -2.61
CA ALA A 25 -4.49 6.41 -2.34
C ALA A 25 -3.57 6.50 -3.58
N GLN A 26 -2.56 7.37 -3.53
CA GLN A 26 -1.54 7.50 -4.57
C GLN A 26 -0.19 7.01 -4.04
N LEU A 27 0.54 6.24 -4.84
CA LEU A 27 1.90 5.81 -4.57
C LEU A 27 2.81 6.24 -5.72
N PRO A 28 3.70 7.24 -5.53
CA PRO A 28 4.74 7.55 -6.49
C PRO A 28 5.85 6.48 -6.43
N MET A 29 6.39 6.08 -7.58
CA MET A 29 7.44 5.06 -7.68
C MET A 29 8.47 5.41 -8.74
N HIS A 30 9.73 5.14 -8.41
CA HIS A 30 10.83 5.21 -9.36
C HIS A 30 11.10 3.84 -9.97
N LEU A 31 11.00 3.74 -11.29
CA LEU A 31 11.30 2.55 -12.06
C LEU A 31 12.59 2.76 -12.84
N PHE A 32 13.58 1.92 -12.58
CA PHE A 32 14.89 1.98 -13.22
C PHE A 32 15.43 0.59 -13.59
N GLU A 33 14.98 -0.48 -12.94
CA GLU A 33 15.41 -1.84 -13.31
C GLU A 33 14.78 -2.26 -14.65
N PRO A 34 15.55 -2.83 -15.60
CA PRO A 34 15.06 -3.18 -16.94
C PRO A 34 13.77 -4.01 -16.95
N ARG A 35 13.65 -4.99 -16.04
CA ARG A 35 12.44 -5.82 -15.93
C ARG A 35 11.17 -5.02 -15.59
N TYR A 36 11.29 -3.96 -14.79
CA TYR A 36 10.17 -3.13 -14.40
C TYR A 36 9.85 -2.05 -15.44
N LEU A 37 10.85 -1.65 -16.24
CA LEU A 37 10.60 -0.87 -17.45
C LEU A 37 9.78 -1.68 -18.46
N THR A 38 10.16 -2.94 -18.73
CA THR A 38 9.35 -3.83 -19.57
C THR A 38 7.95 -4.07 -18.99
N MET A 39 7.84 -4.24 -17.67
CA MET A 39 6.55 -4.35 -16.99
C MET A 39 5.67 -3.11 -17.21
N LEU A 40 6.24 -1.91 -17.09
CA LEU A 40 5.52 -0.66 -17.34
C LEU A 40 5.05 -0.59 -18.80
N ASP A 41 5.92 -0.88 -19.76
CA ASP A 41 5.59 -0.86 -21.20
C ASP A 41 4.43 -1.80 -21.53
N ASP A 42 4.45 -3.02 -20.97
CA ASP A 42 3.38 -4.00 -21.16
C ASP A 42 2.08 -3.58 -20.45
N THR A 43 2.21 -2.99 -19.26
CA THR A 43 1.07 -2.45 -18.50
C THR A 43 0.37 -1.33 -19.28
N LEU A 44 1.13 -0.42 -19.90
CA LEU A 44 0.58 0.71 -20.66
C LEU A 44 -0.17 0.27 -21.94
N LYS A 45 0.18 -0.89 -22.49
CA LYS A 45 -0.51 -1.52 -23.64
C LYS A 45 -1.78 -2.28 -23.23
N SER A 46 -1.96 -2.57 -21.94
CA SER A 46 -3.18 -3.21 -21.43
C SER A 46 -4.31 -2.21 -21.21
N ASP A 47 -5.56 -2.68 -21.32
CA ASP A 47 -6.74 -1.82 -21.13
C ASP A 47 -6.84 -1.25 -19.70
N GLY A 48 -6.60 -2.10 -18.69
CA GLY A 48 -6.71 -1.72 -17.27
C GLY A 48 -5.53 -0.89 -16.73
N ARG A 49 -4.34 -0.99 -17.34
CA ARG A 49 -3.09 -0.34 -16.88
C ARG A 49 -2.81 -0.55 -15.39
N LEU A 50 -3.08 -1.76 -14.90
CA LEU A 50 -2.96 -2.13 -13.50
C LEU A 50 -1.63 -2.81 -13.20
N ILE A 51 -1.05 -2.45 -12.05
CA ILE A 51 0.11 -3.10 -11.44
C ILE A 51 -0.29 -3.55 -10.04
N GLY A 52 -0.11 -4.83 -9.74
CA GLY A 52 -0.35 -5.37 -8.41
C GLY A 52 0.83 -5.12 -7.49
N MET A 53 0.65 -4.24 -6.50
CA MET A 53 1.63 -4.03 -5.43
C MET A 53 1.43 -5.10 -4.36
N VAL A 54 2.49 -5.85 -4.05
CA VAL A 54 2.47 -6.91 -3.04
C VAL A 54 3.72 -6.82 -2.18
N GLN A 55 3.55 -6.91 -0.86
CA GLN A 55 4.69 -6.94 0.05
C GLN A 55 5.38 -8.31 0.01
N PRO A 56 6.72 -8.36 -0.09
CA PRO A 56 7.47 -9.59 0.12
C PRO A 56 7.72 -9.84 1.62
N TYR A 57 7.80 -11.12 2.00
CA TYR A 57 8.21 -11.54 3.35
C TYR A 57 9.20 -12.71 3.28
N VAL A 58 9.88 -12.98 4.39
CA VAL A 58 10.78 -14.14 4.54
C VAL A 58 10.04 -15.22 5.31
N ALA A 59 9.79 -16.36 4.67
CA ALA A 59 9.14 -17.49 5.30
C ALA A 59 10.06 -18.20 6.30
N ALA A 60 9.49 -19.06 7.16
CA ALA A 60 10.24 -19.79 8.18
C ALA A 60 11.37 -20.69 7.62
N ASP A 61 11.24 -21.10 6.34
CA ASP A 61 12.26 -21.86 5.60
C ASP A 61 13.36 -20.96 4.97
N GLY A 62 13.32 -19.64 5.23
CA GLY A 62 14.24 -18.65 4.68
C GLY A 62 13.93 -18.19 3.26
N SER A 63 12.89 -18.73 2.62
CA SER A 63 12.52 -18.34 1.26
C SER A 63 11.80 -16.99 1.20
N LYS A 64 12.10 -16.19 0.18
CA LYS A 64 11.40 -14.92 -0.08
C LYS A 64 10.08 -15.19 -0.80
N LYS A 65 8.97 -14.96 -0.12
CA LYS A 65 7.60 -15.13 -0.62
C LYS A 65 6.89 -13.79 -0.72
N LEU A 66 5.69 -13.80 -1.30
CA LEU A 66 4.81 -12.64 -1.39
C LEU A 66 3.57 -12.88 -0.52
N HIS A 67 3.08 -11.84 0.15
CA HIS A 67 1.81 -11.92 0.86
C HIS A 67 0.67 -12.26 -0.10
N SER A 68 -0.37 -12.90 0.44
CA SER A 68 -1.51 -13.34 -0.37
C SER A 68 -2.43 -12.18 -0.77
N ILE A 69 -2.40 -11.06 -0.05
CA ILE A 69 -3.21 -9.87 -0.35
C ILE A 69 -2.29 -8.73 -0.80
N GLY A 70 -2.63 -8.16 -1.94
CA GLY A 70 -1.99 -6.96 -2.50
C GLY A 70 -3.02 -5.91 -2.87
N CYS A 71 -2.55 -4.77 -3.39
CA CYS A 71 -3.42 -3.72 -3.96
C CYS A 71 -3.02 -3.42 -5.39
N ALA A 72 -3.99 -3.46 -6.30
CA ALA A 72 -3.78 -3.09 -7.69
C ALA A 72 -3.87 -1.57 -7.83
N GLY A 73 -2.82 -0.97 -8.38
CA GLY A 73 -2.77 0.44 -8.72
C GLY A 73 -2.87 0.66 -10.22
N ARG A 74 -3.66 1.64 -10.64
CA ARG A 74 -3.66 2.09 -12.04
C ARG A 74 -2.58 3.13 -12.25
N VAL A 75 -1.78 3.00 -13.29
CA VAL A 75 -0.84 4.06 -13.70
C VAL A 75 -1.63 5.29 -14.13
N THR A 76 -1.49 6.39 -13.37
CA THR A 76 -2.22 7.66 -13.59
C THR A 76 -1.34 8.80 -14.03
N ALA A 77 -0.05 8.76 -13.71
CA ALA A 77 0.93 9.71 -14.19
C ALA A 77 2.25 9.00 -14.48
N MET A 78 3.01 9.54 -15.44
CA MET A 78 4.32 9.06 -15.84
C MET A 78 5.15 10.21 -16.36
N SER A 79 6.42 10.26 -15.96
CA SER A 79 7.42 11.17 -16.50
C SER A 79 8.76 10.46 -16.61
N GLU A 80 9.44 10.64 -17.73
CA GLU A 80 10.82 10.20 -17.93
C GLU A 80 11.78 11.20 -17.27
N THR A 81 12.81 10.71 -16.58
CA THR A 81 13.88 11.52 -16.00
C THR A 81 15.07 11.60 -16.95
N GLU A 82 15.92 12.61 -16.79
CA GLU A 82 17.07 12.86 -17.69
C GLU A 82 18.09 11.70 -17.75
N ASP A 83 18.09 10.81 -16.75
CA ASP A 83 18.94 9.64 -16.66
C ASP A 83 18.28 8.33 -17.14
N GLY A 84 17.15 8.42 -17.84
CA GLY A 84 16.45 7.28 -18.45
C GLY A 84 15.67 6.42 -17.45
N ARG A 85 15.32 6.98 -16.29
CA ARG A 85 14.40 6.35 -15.33
C ARG A 85 12.99 6.87 -15.55
N TYR A 86 12.01 6.16 -15.02
CA TYR A 86 10.62 6.58 -15.02
C TYR A 86 10.17 6.87 -13.60
N MET A 87 9.58 8.05 -13.39
CA MET A 87 8.71 8.28 -12.25
C MET A 87 7.28 7.97 -12.70
N ILE A 88 6.59 7.09 -11.97
CA ILE A 88 5.17 6.84 -12.18
C ILE A 88 4.38 7.11 -10.91
N THR A 89 3.10 7.41 -11.07
CA THR A 89 2.14 7.43 -9.96
C THR A 89 1.12 6.33 -10.16
N LEU A 90 0.97 5.48 -9.14
CA LEU A 90 -0.12 4.50 -9.05
C LEU A 90 -1.26 5.06 -8.23
N SER A 91 -2.47 5.03 -8.78
CA SER A 91 -3.71 5.28 -8.05
C SER A 91 -4.35 3.95 -7.67
N GLY A 92 -4.43 3.66 -6.37
CA GLY A 92 -4.99 2.42 -5.84
C GLY A 92 -6.42 2.21 -6.30
N ARG A 93 -6.72 1.01 -6.80
CA ARG A 93 -8.03 0.64 -7.35
C ARG A 93 -8.76 -0.34 -6.46
N SER A 94 -8.14 -1.47 -6.19
CA SER A 94 -8.75 -2.54 -5.42
C SER A 94 -7.67 -3.43 -4.85
N ARG A 95 -7.91 -3.91 -3.64
CA ARG A 95 -7.20 -5.07 -3.12
C ARG A 95 -7.59 -6.30 -3.93
N PHE A 96 -6.69 -7.26 -3.90
CA PHE A 96 -6.88 -8.56 -4.52
C PHE A 96 -6.19 -9.63 -3.70
N ARG A 97 -6.64 -10.87 -3.89
CA ARG A 97 -5.97 -12.06 -3.40
C ARG A 97 -5.18 -12.71 -4.52
N MET A 98 -3.89 -12.90 -4.33
CA MET A 98 -3.04 -13.66 -5.24
C MET A 98 -3.40 -15.15 -5.13
N LEU A 99 -3.66 -15.80 -6.27
CA LEU A 99 -3.96 -17.23 -6.34
C LEU A 99 -2.70 -18.02 -6.65
N ASP A 100 -2.05 -17.71 -7.77
CA ASP A 100 -0.85 -18.40 -8.25
C ASP A 100 -0.03 -17.49 -9.16
N GLU A 101 1.29 -17.65 -9.13
CA GLU A 101 2.19 -17.00 -10.08
C GLU A 101 2.04 -17.65 -11.46
N VAL A 102 1.98 -16.82 -12.49
CA VAL A 102 1.90 -17.26 -13.88
C VAL A 102 3.31 -17.35 -14.45
N GLU A 103 3.74 -18.56 -14.76
CA GLU A 103 5.02 -18.80 -15.44
C GLU A 103 5.00 -18.30 -16.89
N GLY A 104 6.15 -17.90 -17.42
CA GLY A 104 6.28 -17.47 -18.81
C GLY A 104 7.58 -16.73 -19.09
N PHE A 105 7.64 -16.10 -20.26
CA PHE A 105 8.83 -15.37 -20.74
C PHE A 105 8.91 -13.91 -20.25
N ALA A 106 7.92 -13.43 -19.50
CA ALA A 106 7.96 -12.08 -18.97
C ALA A 106 9.10 -11.94 -17.95
N PRO A 107 9.92 -10.87 -18.00
CA PRO A 107 11.04 -10.68 -17.08
C PRO A 107 10.60 -10.22 -15.67
N TYR A 108 9.31 -10.05 -15.45
CA TYR A 108 8.67 -9.62 -14.21
C TYR A 108 7.60 -10.63 -13.79
N ARG A 109 7.24 -10.61 -12.49
CA ARG A 109 6.24 -11.53 -11.95
C ARG A 109 4.86 -11.18 -12.46
N ARG A 110 4.05 -12.20 -12.70
CA ARG A 110 2.62 -12.08 -13.01
C ARG A 110 1.88 -13.05 -12.13
N ALA A 111 0.65 -12.74 -11.75
CA ALA A 111 -0.15 -13.65 -10.98
C ALA A 111 -1.61 -13.65 -11.43
N ARG A 112 -2.26 -14.80 -11.29
CA ARG A 112 -3.71 -14.88 -11.30
C ARG A 112 -4.23 -14.33 -9.98
N VAL A 113 -5.26 -13.50 -10.03
CA VAL A 113 -5.78 -12.80 -8.86
C VAL A 113 -7.29 -12.98 -8.72
N ASN A 114 -7.77 -12.93 -7.48
CA ASN A 114 -9.19 -12.89 -7.15
C ASN A 114 -9.55 -11.54 -6.49
N TRP A 115 -10.60 -10.91 -6.98
CA TRP A 115 -11.14 -9.65 -6.51
C TRP A 115 -12.28 -9.82 -5.48
N ASP A 116 -12.76 -11.04 -5.29
CA ASP A 116 -13.85 -11.36 -4.37
C ASP A 116 -13.52 -10.96 -2.93
N GLY A 117 -14.51 -10.38 -2.25
CA GLY A 117 -14.36 -9.84 -0.90
C GLY A 117 -13.83 -8.41 -0.83
N PHE A 118 -13.37 -7.83 -1.95
CA PHE A 118 -12.85 -6.45 -2.01
C PHE A 118 -13.77 -5.48 -2.75
N GLY A 119 -15.06 -5.81 -2.89
CA GLY A 119 -16.02 -4.99 -3.63
C GLY A 119 -16.19 -3.56 -3.10
N ALA A 120 -15.93 -3.32 -1.80
CA ALA A 120 -15.96 -2.00 -1.19
C ALA A 120 -14.88 -1.05 -1.75
N ASP A 121 -13.75 -1.59 -2.20
CA ASP A 121 -12.62 -0.80 -2.71
C ASP A 121 -12.97 -0.08 -4.02
N LEU A 122 -13.92 -0.64 -4.77
CA LEU A 122 -14.46 -0.07 -6.02
C LEU A 122 -15.58 0.96 -5.77
N GLY A 123 -16.01 1.09 -4.52
CA GLY A 123 -17.00 2.06 -4.08
C GLY A 123 -16.47 3.49 -4.01
N GLY A 124 -17.30 4.37 -3.48
CA GLY A 124 -16.89 5.73 -3.12
C GLY A 124 -15.95 5.75 -1.92
N GLU A 125 -15.72 6.96 -1.41
CA GLU A 125 -14.98 7.17 -0.18
C GLU A 125 -15.64 6.42 1.00
N GLU A 126 -14.80 5.80 1.83
CA GLU A 126 -15.23 5.16 3.06
C GLU A 126 -15.35 6.20 4.19
N THR A 127 -16.28 5.97 5.11
CA THR A 127 -16.47 6.84 6.27
C THR A 127 -16.11 6.12 7.56
N ASP A 128 -15.63 6.89 8.54
CA ASP A 128 -15.37 6.42 9.89
C ASP A 128 -16.12 7.31 10.89
N PRO A 129 -17.36 6.97 11.25
CA PRO A 129 -18.14 7.74 12.21
C PRO A 129 -17.54 7.75 13.62
N GLY A 130 -16.64 6.82 13.93
CA GLY A 130 -15.99 6.69 15.23
C GLY A 130 -14.65 7.41 15.33
N LEU A 131 -14.23 8.14 14.30
CA LEU A 131 -12.99 8.88 14.31
C LEU A 131 -13.05 10.07 15.30
N ASP A 132 -12.39 9.92 16.43
CA ASP A 132 -11.99 11.05 17.27
C ASP A 132 -10.69 11.65 16.70
N ARG A 133 -10.86 12.67 15.83
CA ARG A 133 -9.73 13.33 15.19
C ARG A 133 -8.79 13.98 16.19
N ALA A 134 -9.32 14.64 17.23
CA ALA A 134 -8.49 15.33 18.20
C ALA A 134 -7.60 14.35 18.98
N ALA A 135 -8.16 13.21 19.39
CA ALA A 135 -7.41 12.16 20.05
C ALA A 135 -6.34 11.55 19.14
N LEU A 136 -6.68 11.28 17.87
CA LEU A 136 -5.72 10.75 16.90
C LEU A 136 -4.55 11.72 16.66
N MET A 137 -4.83 13.01 16.47
CA MET A 137 -3.80 14.02 16.25
C MET A 137 -2.85 14.16 17.45
N ASN A 138 -3.37 14.17 18.68
CA ASN A 138 -2.55 14.19 19.89
C ASN A 138 -1.62 12.96 19.98
N LEU A 139 -2.15 11.78 19.66
CA LEU A 139 -1.37 10.55 19.64
C LEU A 139 -0.26 10.60 18.58
N LEU A 140 -0.57 11.13 17.39
CA LEU A 140 0.38 11.31 16.30
C LEU A 140 1.48 12.31 16.66
N GLU A 141 1.15 13.45 17.26
CA GLU A 141 2.14 14.45 17.69
C GLU A 141 3.22 13.80 18.56
N ARG A 142 2.80 13.05 19.58
CA ARG A 142 3.71 12.31 20.46
C ARG A 142 4.56 11.28 19.70
N PHE A 143 3.95 10.52 18.80
CA PHE A 143 4.64 9.51 18.01
C PHE A 143 5.69 10.09 17.07
N PHE A 144 5.36 11.21 16.42
CA PHE A 144 6.26 11.88 15.48
C PHE A 144 7.41 12.57 16.21
N GLU A 145 7.14 13.16 17.39
CA GLU A 145 8.18 13.69 18.28
C GLU A 145 9.17 12.59 18.71
N GLU A 146 8.67 11.45 19.20
CA GLU A 146 9.54 10.34 19.65
C GLU A 146 10.37 9.74 18.51
N ARG A 147 9.80 9.70 17.30
CA ARG A 147 10.47 9.17 16.10
C ARG A 147 11.31 10.21 15.34
N GLY A 148 11.33 11.47 15.78
CA GLY A 148 12.04 12.56 15.12
C GLY A 148 11.54 12.84 13.68
N LEU A 149 10.25 12.63 13.44
CA LEU A 149 9.63 12.83 12.12
C LEU A 149 9.17 14.28 11.96
N ASN A 150 9.50 14.89 10.83
CA ASN A 150 8.99 16.20 10.46
C ASN A 150 7.68 16.05 9.70
N THR A 151 6.67 16.86 10.02
CA THR A 151 5.38 16.80 9.33
C THR A 151 4.69 18.15 9.25
N ASP A 152 3.99 18.34 8.15
CA ASP A 152 3.04 19.42 7.97
C ASP A 152 1.71 19.06 8.67
N TRP A 153 1.62 19.46 9.94
CA TRP A 153 0.44 19.23 10.79
C TRP A 153 -0.80 19.95 10.28
N GLU A 154 -0.65 21.10 9.63
CA GLU A 154 -1.76 21.88 9.09
C GLU A 154 -2.45 21.09 7.98
N SER A 155 -1.67 20.61 7.00
CA SER A 155 -2.19 19.77 5.92
C SER A 155 -2.85 18.48 6.42
N MET A 156 -2.35 17.84 7.48
CA MET A 156 -2.97 16.63 8.04
C MET A 156 -4.28 16.92 8.79
N THR A 157 -4.34 18.05 9.48
CA THR A 157 -5.52 18.43 10.29
C THR A 157 -6.76 18.62 9.42
N ASP A 158 -6.57 19.19 8.23
CA ASP A 158 -7.67 19.49 7.29
C ASP A 158 -7.96 18.34 6.29
N ALA A 159 -7.15 17.28 6.28
CA ALA A 159 -7.35 16.15 5.38
C ALA A 159 -8.64 15.38 5.70
N GLU A 160 -9.39 14.97 4.68
CA GLU A 160 -10.56 14.09 4.84
C GLU A 160 -10.20 12.78 5.58
N PRO A 161 -11.12 12.20 6.37
CA PRO A 161 -10.84 11.04 7.23
C PRO A 161 -10.16 9.87 6.51
N GLU A 162 -10.66 9.48 5.33
CA GLU A 162 -10.07 8.36 4.59
C GLU A 162 -8.65 8.70 4.12
N LEU A 163 -8.45 9.90 3.57
CA LEU A 163 -7.15 10.36 3.12
C LEU A 163 -6.14 10.39 4.27
N LEU A 164 -6.54 10.90 5.43
CA LEU A 164 -5.71 10.95 6.62
C LEU A 164 -5.25 9.54 7.04
N ILE A 165 -6.20 8.62 7.27
CA ILE A 165 -5.90 7.27 7.76
C ILE A 165 -5.05 6.50 6.75
N ASN A 166 -5.38 6.56 5.45
CA ASN A 166 -4.61 5.88 4.42
C ASN A 166 -3.20 6.46 4.28
N SER A 167 -3.04 7.78 4.35
CA SER A 167 -1.72 8.43 4.25
C SER A 167 -0.84 8.06 5.44
N LEU A 168 -1.37 8.09 6.66
CA LEU A 168 -0.65 7.66 7.86
C LEU A 168 -0.24 6.19 7.77
N SER A 169 -1.14 5.32 7.31
CA SER A 169 -0.85 3.90 7.10
C SER A 169 0.30 3.66 6.11
N MET A 170 0.45 4.54 5.10
CA MET A 170 1.47 4.43 4.07
C MET A 170 2.80 5.11 4.45
N LEU A 171 2.75 6.22 5.18
CA LEU A 171 3.90 7.09 5.45
C LEU A 171 4.58 6.81 6.79
N CYS A 172 3.83 6.37 7.81
CA CYS A 172 4.42 6.07 9.10
C CYS A 172 5.43 4.91 8.98
N PRO A 173 6.54 4.93 9.74
CA PRO A 173 7.62 3.96 9.64
C PRO A 173 7.28 2.64 10.35
N PHE A 174 6.20 1.99 9.93
CA PHE A 174 5.81 0.68 10.42
C PHE A 174 6.62 -0.44 9.77
N GLU A 175 6.79 -1.53 10.51
CA GLU A 175 7.41 -2.75 10.03
C GLU A 175 6.55 -3.39 8.91
N PRO A 176 7.13 -4.24 8.04
CA PRO A 176 6.39 -4.82 6.90
C PRO A 176 5.10 -5.56 7.28
N GLU A 177 5.11 -6.31 8.40
CA GLU A 177 3.93 -7.06 8.87
C GLU A 177 2.81 -6.13 9.35
N ASP A 178 3.15 -5.03 10.02
CA ASP A 178 2.20 -4.03 10.46
C ASP A 178 1.55 -3.31 9.27
N ARG A 179 2.34 -2.98 8.24
CA ARG A 179 1.82 -2.46 6.96
C ARG A 179 0.89 -3.46 6.28
N GLN A 180 1.20 -4.75 6.38
CA GLN A 180 0.34 -5.79 5.83
C GLN A 180 -0.99 -5.86 6.59
N ALA A 181 -0.97 -5.77 7.92
CA ALA A 181 -2.19 -5.71 8.71
C ALA A 181 -3.07 -4.50 8.32
N LEU A 182 -2.47 -3.33 8.08
CA LEU A 182 -3.18 -2.14 7.60
C LEU A 182 -3.79 -2.30 6.19
N LEU A 183 -3.12 -3.04 5.30
CA LEU A 183 -3.64 -3.41 3.98
C LEU A 183 -4.86 -4.35 4.09
N GLU A 184 -4.73 -5.36 4.94
CA GLU A 184 -5.71 -6.43 5.09
C GLU A 184 -6.93 -6.02 5.93
N ALA A 185 -6.85 -4.89 6.64
CA ALA A 185 -7.96 -4.33 7.41
C ALA A 185 -9.22 -4.17 6.53
N PRO A 186 -10.36 -4.83 6.87
CA PRO A 186 -11.51 -4.97 5.98
C PRO A 186 -12.26 -3.67 5.71
N SER A 187 -12.09 -2.65 6.55
CA SER A 187 -12.75 -1.36 6.45
C SER A 187 -11.83 -0.23 6.94
N LEU A 188 -12.18 1.01 6.62
CA LEU A 188 -11.52 2.20 7.14
C LEU A 188 -11.51 2.25 8.68
N VAL A 189 -12.63 1.87 9.32
CA VAL A 189 -12.76 1.83 10.79
C VAL A 189 -11.73 0.87 11.39
N THR A 190 -11.68 -0.37 10.88
CA THR A 190 -10.72 -1.36 11.37
C THR A 190 -9.29 -0.92 11.11
N ARG A 191 -9.03 -0.26 9.96
CA ARG A 191 -7.70 0.28 9.64
C ARG A 191 -7.29 1.37 10.62
N ARG A 192 -8.20 2.30 10.97
CA ARG A 192 -7.94 3.31 12.02
C ARG A 192 -7.61 2.64 13.34
N GLU A 193 -8.40 1.65 13.77
CA GLU A 193 -8.17 0.95 15.04
C GLU A 193 -6.80 0.26 15.06
N THR A 194 -6.45 -0.46 13.99
CA THR A 194 -5.12 -1.06 13.83
C THR A 194 -4.02 0.01 13.87
N LEU A 195 -4.17 1.10 13.13
CA LEU A 195 -3.22 2.22 13.12
C LEU A 195 -3.00 2.80 14.52
N VAL A 196 -4.07 3.07 15.26
CA VAL A 196 -4.01 3.57 16.64
C VAL A 196 -3.27 2.59 17.54
N THR A 197 -3.62 1.31 17.49
CA THR A 197 -2.96 0.26 18.28
C THR A 197 -1.47 0.16 17.97
N LEU A 198 -1.08 0.26 16.70
CA LEU A 198 0.34 0.23 16.29
C LEU A 198 1.11 1.44 16.82
N ILE A 199 0.52 2.63 16.76
CA ILE A 199 1.14 3.85 17.28
C ILE A 199 1.27 3.78 18.80
N GLU A 200 0.21 3.37 19.50
CA GLU A 200 0.25 3.18 20.95
C GLU A 200 1.31 2.16 21.34
N TYR A 201 1.35 0.99 20.68
CA TYR A 201 2.37 -0.01 20.94
C TYR A 201 3.78 0.55 20.72
N ALA A 202 4.00 1.31 19.65
CA ALA A 202 5.29 1.92 19.37
C ALA A 202 5.73 2.95 20.43
N LEU A 203 4.78 3.70 21.00
CA LEU A 203 5.02 4.67 22.09
C LEU A 203 5.25 4.00 23.45
N HIS A 204 4.63 2.84 23.71
CA HIS A 204 4.82 2.11 24.97
C HIS A 204 6.02 1.15 24.90
N GLY A 205 6.45 0.76 23.70
CA GLY A 205 7.61 -0.10 23.44
C GLY A 205 8.96 0.59 23.62
N GLY A 206 8.98 1.88 23.97
CA GLY A 206 10.20 2.64 24.31
C GLY A 206 10.91 2.17 25.60
N ASP A 207 10.37 1.18 26.31
CA ASP A 207 10.92 0.60 27.54
C ASP A 207 11.52 -0.81 27.36
N ASP A 208 11.85 -1.21 26.12
CA ASP A 208 12.69 -2.39 25.92
C ASP A 208 14.16 -1.94 25.80
N PRO A 209 14.96 -1.97 26.89
CA PRO A 209 16.39 -1.87 26.74
C PRO A 209 16.80 -3.01 25.81
N GLN A 210 17.43 -2.66 24.69
CA GLN A 210 18.37 -3.57 24.04
C GLN A 210 19.41 -3.97 25.09
N VAL A 211 19.09 -4.98 25.88
CA VAL A 211 20.05 -5.71 26.69
C VAL A 211 20.86 -6.49 25.68
N MET A 212 22.03 -5.92 25.38
CA MET A 212 23.18 -6.64 24.89
C MET A 212 23.18 -8.08 25.39
N GLN A 213 23.18 -9.03 24.46
CA GLN A 213 23.96 -10.25 24.56
C GLN A 213 24.45 -10.67 23.18
#